data_AF-A0A5C8AMY5-F1
#
_entry.id   AF-A0A5C8AMY5-F1
#
_cell.length_a   1.000
_cell.length_b   1.000
_cell.length_c   1.000
_cell.angle_alpha   90.00
_cell.angle_beta   90.00
_cell.angle_gamma   90.00
#
_symmetry.space_group_name_H-M   'P 1'
#
loop_
_entity.id
_entity.type
_entity.pdbx_description
1 polymer ?
#
loop_
_entity_poly.entity_id
_entity_poly.type
_entity_poly.pdbx_seq_one_letter_code
_entity_poly.pdbx_strand_id
1 'polypeptide(L)'
;MKQFEIPAFYRSPIITKVKNLRKLQDPRKKDFSPTRLDFGKVEFYIARHFGFCYGVENAIEIAYRAIHENPTKKIYLLSEMIHNPGVNEDLQSYGISFIQDTHGTQLIPWESINPADIVIIPAFGTTLETEQLLTARGVDVKAYNTTCPFVEKVWNRSDKLGTDQHTIIIHGKANHEETRATFSHSAKNAPSLVLKDMQEAQFLSEVILGKKSATEFTAYFEGKFTPNFDPNTDLDKIGVVNQTTMLATETQEIT
;
A
#
# COMPACT_ATOMS: atom_id res chain seq x y z
N MET A 1 20.72 8.29 -6.62
CA MET A 1 19.64 7.31 -6.32
C MET A 1 19.98 6.76 -4.93
N LYS A 2 19.03 6.76 -3.99
CA LYS A 2 19.26 6.29 -2.61
C LYS A 2 19.84 4.87 -2.62
N GLN A 3 20.85 4.63 -1.80
CA GLN A 3 21.36 3.29 -1.51
C GLN A 3 20.79 2.90 -0.15
N PHE A 4 20.19 1.71 -0.09
CA PHE A 4 19.60 1.23 1.15
C PHE A 4 20.58 0.34 1.91
N GLU A 5 20.47 0.33 3.23
CA GLU A 5 21.17 -0.58 4.13
C GLU A 5 20.19 -1.67 4.58
N ILE A 6 20.13 -2.75 3.79
CA ILE A 6 19.34 -3.95 4.10
C ILE A 6 20.27 -5.15 4.28
N PRO A 7 19.88 -6.16 5.09
CA PRO A 7 20.70 -7.34 5.34
C PRO A 7 21.22 -8.00 4.05
N ALA A 8 22.47 -8.43 4.09
CA ALA A 8 23.16 -8.96 2.92
C ALA A 8 22.49 -10.23 2.36
N PHE A 9 21.83 -11.03 3.20
CA PHE A 9 21.13 -12.24 2.79
C PHE A 9 19.89 -11.99 1.91
N TYR A 10 19.34 -10.76 1.92
CA TYR A 10 18.31 -10.35 0.97
C TYR A 10 18.87 -10.02 -0.43
N ARG A 11 20.19 -9.96 -0.58
CA ARG A 11 20.84 -9.58 -1.85
C ARG A 11 21.43 -10.81 -2.54
N SER A 12 21.12 -10.96 -3.82
CA SER A 12 21.78 -11.96 -4.67
C SER A 12 22.98 -11.36 -5.41
N PRO A 13 24.18 -11.98 -5.34
CA PRO A 13 25.39 -11.45 -5.98
C PRO A 13 25.29 -11.42 -7.52
N ILE A 14 24.50 -12.34 -8.11
CA ILE A 14 24.26 -12.37 -9.56
C ILE A 14 23.29 -11.26 -9.95
N ILE A 15 22.16 -11.19 -9.25
CA ILE A 15 21.10 -10.20 -9.50
C ILE A 15 21.61 -8.77 -9.34
N THR A 16 22.42 -8.50 -8.31
CA THR A 16 23.00 -7.18 -8.10
C THR A 16 23.91 -6.76 -9.27
N LYS A 17 24.71 -7.67 -9.82
CA LYS A 17 25.53 -7.39 -11.00
C LYS A 17 24.66 -7.07 -12.22
N VAL A 18 23.61 -7.87 -12.46
CA VAL A 18 22.65 -7.63 -13.56
C VAL A 18 21.98 -6.26 -13.44
N LYS A 19 21.46 -5.93 -12.25
CA LYS A 19 20.82 -4.63 -11.98
C LYS A 19 21.79 -3.45 -12.17
N ASN A 20 23.04 -3.59 -11.72
CA ASN A 20 24.05 -2.54 -11.85
C ASN A 20 24.42 -2.29 -13.32
N LEU A 21 24.63 -3.35 -14.11
CA LEU A 21 24.88 -3.23 -15.55
C LEU A 21 23.71 -2.55 -16.27
N ARG A 22 22.48 -3.00 -16.00
CA ARG A 22 21.25 -2.42 -16.58
C ARG A 22 21.02 -0.97 -16.20
N LYS A 23 21.45 -0.55 -15.00
CA LYS A 23 21.40 0.85 -14.54
C LYS A 23 22.43 1.74 -15.24
N LEU A 24 23.62 1.22 -15.51
CA LEU A 24 24.66 1.96 -16.26
C LEU A 24 24.26 2.17 -17.72
N GLN A 25 23.69 1.15 -18.36
CA GLN A 25 23.28 1.20 -19.77
C GLN A 25 22.00 2.01 -20.00
N ASP A 26 21.03 1.88 -19.10
CA ASP A 26 19.74 2.58 -19.19
C ASP A 26 19.34 3.13 -17.82
N PRO A 27 19.89 4.29 -17.41
CA PRO A 27 19.64 4.86 -16.09
C PRO A 27 18.19 5.34 -15.90
N ARG A 28 17.48 5.63 -17.01
CA ARG A 28 16.09 6.11 -16.99
C ARG A 28 15.07 4.98 -17.09
N LYS A 29 15.52 3.72 -17.22
CA LYS A 29 14.65 2.54 -17.31
C LYS A 29 13.63 2.64 -18.44
N LYS A 30 14.05 3.16 -19.60
CA LYS A 30 13.22 3.27 -20.80
C LYS A 30 13.08 1.95 -21.55
N ASP A 31 14.08 1.08 -21.44
CA ASP A 31 14.07 -0.23 -22.04
C ASP A 31 13.50 -1.25 -21.06
N PHE A 32 12.27 -1.69 -21.35
CA PHE A 32 11.53 -2.66 -20.55
C PHE A 32 11.86 -4.12 -20.88
N SER A 33 12.73 -4.37 -21.87
CA SER A 33 13.09 -5.74 -22.25
C SER A 33 13.76 -6.49 -21.09
N PRO A 34 13.51 -7.80 -20.97
CA PRO A 34 14.20 -8.63 -20.00
C PRO A 34 15.69 -8.73 -20.32
N THR A 35 16.49 -8.91 -19.28
CA THR A 35 17.92 -9.25 -19.44
C THR A 35 18.04 -10.73 -19.72
N ARG A 36 18.57 -11.09 -20.90
CA ARG A 36 18.91 -12.47 -21.26
C ARG A 36 20.28 -12.83 -20.67
N LEU A 37 20.32 -13.91 -19.90
CA LEU A 37 21.55 -14.57 -19.45
C LEU A 37 21.65 -15.92 -20.17
N ASP A 38 22.64 -16.05 -21.05
CA ASP A 38 22.83 -17.21 -21.91
C ASP A 38 23.93 -18.11 -21.34
N PHE A 39 23.58 -19.37 -21.04
CA PHE A 39 24.49 -20.41 -20.56
C PHE A 39 24.57 -21.59 -21.57
N GLY A 40 24.30 -21.33 -22.84
CA GLY A 40 24.35 -22.30 -23.94
C GLY A 40 23.07 -23.14 -24.04
N LYS A 41 22.99 -24.23 -23.26
CA LYS A 41 21.81 -25.12 -23.31
C LYS A 41 20.58 -24.55 -22.60
N VAL A 42 20.77 -23.54 -21.77
CA VAL A 42 19.72 -22.91 -20.95
C VAL A 42 19.90 -21.40 -20.99
N GLU A 43 18.79 -20.69 -21.11
CA GLU A 43 18.74 -19.24 -21.08
C GLU A 43 17.81 -18.79 -19.96
N PHE A 44 18.21 -17.74 -19.24
CA PHE A 44 17.39 -17.11 -18.23
C PHE A 44 17.00 -15.71 -18.70
N TYR A 45 15.71 -15.43 -18.66
CA TYR A 45 15.17 -14.11 -18.94
C TYR A 45 14.75 -13.45 -17.63
N ILE A 46 15.50 -12.44 -17.22
CA ILE A 46 15.22 -11.69 -15.99
C ILE A 46 14.47 -10.41 -16.36
N ALA A 47 13.24 -10.25 -15.86
CA ALA A 47 12.45 -9.04 -16.11
C ALA A 47 13.23 -7.75 -15.81
N ARG A 48 12.94 -6.66 -16.53
CA ARG A 48 13.60 -5.36 -16.29
C ARG A 48 13.43 -4.88 -14.84
N HIS A 49 12.26 -5.12 -14.28
CA HIS A 49 11.89 -4.74 -12.92
C HIS A 49 11.57 -6.01 -12.13
N PHE A 50 12.34 -6.28 -11.07
CA PHE A 50 12.17 -7.47 -10.22
C PHE A 50 12.84 -7.28 -8.86
N GLY A 51 12.43 -8.09 -7.88
CA GLY A 51 12.87 -7.99 -6.48
C GLY A 51 12.21 -6.83 -5.74
N PHE A 52 12.77 -6.45 -4.59
CA PHE A 52 12.23 -5.36 -3.78
C PHE A 52 12.20 -4.03 -4.53
N CYS A 53 11.08 -3.32 -4.41
CA CYS A 53 10.95 -1.95 -4.88
C CYS A 53 11.52 -0.98 -3.83
N TYR A 54 11.64 0.29 -4.20
CA TYR A 54 12.11 1.34 -3.30
C TYR A 54 11.34 1.37 -1.96
N GLY A 55 10.01 1.23 -2.00
CA GLY A 55 9.18 1.24 -0.80
C GLY A 55 9.51 0.11 0.16
N VAL A 56 9.70 -1.09 -0.37
CA VAL A 56 10.05 -2.27 0.41
C VAL A 56 11.47 -2.16 0.99
N GLU A 57 12.46 -1.76 0.19
CA GLU A 57 13.84 -1.58 0.69
C GLU A 57 13.87 -0.51 1.80
N ASN A 58 13.11 0.58 1.65
CA ASN A 58 12.99 1.62 2.66
C ASN A 58 12.34 1.12 3.95
N ALA A 59 11.27 0.32 3.84
CA ALA A 59 10.57 -0.23 5.00
C ALA A 59 11.46 -1.19 5.80
N ILE A 60 12.18 -2.09 5.11
CA ILE A 60 13.14 -3.00 5.75
C ILE A 60 14.24 -2.22 6.47
N GLU A 61 14.85 -1.22 5.83
CA GLU A 61 15.89 -0.38 6.45
C GLU A 61 15.38 0.30 7.73
N ILE A 62 14.19 0.88 7.69
CA ILE A 62 13.59 1.56 8.86
C ILE A 62 13.24 0.56 9.97
N ALA A 63 12.73 -0.63 9.64
CA ALA A 63 12.43 -1.66 10.62
C ALA A 63 13.68 -2.17 11.33
N TYR A 64 14.76 -2.43 10.59
CA TYR A 64 16.06 -2.79 11.17
C TYR A 64 16.65 -1.66 12.01
N ARG A 65 16.48 -0.40 11.58
CA ARG A 65 16.85 0.76 12.39
C ARG A 65 16.06 0.80 13.71
N ALA A 66 14.76 0.53 13.68
CA ALA A 66 13.93 0.47 14.89
C ALA A 66 14.45 -0.56 15.90
N ILE A 67 14.85 -1.74 15.43
CA ILE A 67 15.47 -2.81 16.23
C ILE A 67 16.79 -2.31 16.85
N HIS A 68 17.69 -1.74 16.06
CA HIS A 68 19.00 -1.32 16.54
C HIS A 68 18.94 -0.12 17.52
N GLU A 69 18.05 0.83 17.28
CA GLU A 69 17.91 2.02 18.13
C GLU A 69 17.18 1.74 19.46
N ASN A 70 16.42 0.63 19.55
CA ASN A 70 15.59 0.30 20.71
C ASN A 70 15.84 -1.13 21.25
N PRO A 71 17.07 -1.50 21.62
CA PRO A 71 17.44 -2.88 21.97
C PRO A 71 16.74 -3.42 23.23
N THR A 72 16.13 -2.55 24.06
CA THR A 72 15.48 -2.93 25.32
C THR A 72 13.97 -2.73 25.31
N LYS A 73 13.39 -2.17 24.24
CA LYS A 73 11.95 -1.90 24.16
C LYS A 73 11.21 -3.02 23.45
N LYS A 74 9.92 -3.17 23.74
CA LYS A 74 9.04 -4.01 22.92
C LYS A 74 8.77 -3.30 21.60
N ILE A 75 8.91 -4.03 20.51
CA ILE A 75 8.67 -3.53 19.16
C ILE A 75 7.52 -4.34 18.58
N TYR A 76 6.53 -3.62 18.08
CA TYR A 76 5.41 -4.18 17.37
C TYR A 76 5.40 -3.70 15.93
N LEU A 77 4.92 -4.54 15.03
CA LEU A 77 4.48 -4.12 13.70
C LEU A 77 2.95 -4.11 13.70
N LEU A 78 2.36 -3.07 13.13
CA LEU A 78 0.90 -2.95 13.13
C LEU A 78 0.23 -4.15 12.42
N SER A 79 0.75 -4.57 11.28
CA SER A 79 0.38 -5.77 10.53
C SER A 79 1.64 -6.48 10.03
N GLU A 80 1.59 -7.24 8.94
CA GLU A 80 2.80 -7.66 8.24
C GLU A 80 3.55 -6.45 7.66
N MET A 81 4.89 -6.48 7.62
CA MET A 81 5.64 -5.37 7.01
C MET A 81 5.34 -5.25 5.52
N ILE A 82 5.32 -6.42 4.87
CA ILE A 82 5.01 -6.70 3.47
C ILE A 82 4.44 -8.12 3.39
N HIS A 83 3.75 -8.47 2.30
CA HIS A 83 3.29 -9.83 2.05
C HIS A 83 4.43 -10.76 1.59
N ASN A 84 5.41 -10.97 2.45
CA ASN A 84 6.53 -11.88 2.25
C ASN A 84 6.82 -12.61 3.58
N PRO A 85 6.44 -13.90 3.69
CA PRO A 85 6.63 -14.68 4.90
C PRO A 85 8.08 -14.69 5.40
N GLY A 86 9.05 -14.84 4.50
CA GLY A 86 10.47 -14.88 4.90
C GLY A 86 10.97 -13.56 5.51
N VAL A 87 10.46 -12.41 5.05
CA VAL A 87 10.79 -11.11 5.66
C VAL A 87 10.10 -10.93 7.01
N ASN A 88 8.85 -11.38 7.12
CA ASN A 88 8.09 -11.29 8.37
C ASN A 88 8.66 -12.23 9.44
N GLU A 89 9.02 -13.46 9.08
CA GLU A 89 9.68 -14.45 9.96
C GLU A 89 11.05 -13.93 10.44
N ASP A 90 11.83 -13.33 9.56
CA ASP A 90 13.10 -12.69 9.91
C ASP A 90 12.89 -11.60 10.96
N LEU A 91 11.97 -10.65 10.75
CA LEU A 91 11.65 -9.62 11.73
C LEU A 91 11.13 -10.19 13.05
N GLN A 92 10.29 -11.22 13.01
CA GLN A 92 9.80 -11.91 14.21
C GLN A 92 10.93 -12.58 14.98
N SER A 93 11.97 -13.07 14.30
CA SER A 93 13.16 -13.65 14.95
C SER A 93 13.94 -12.63 15.80
N TYR A 94 13.77 -11.33 15.54
CA TYR A 94 14.27 -10.23 16.38
C TYR A 94 13.32 -9.84 17.53
N GLY A 95 12.25 -10.61 17.75
CA GLY A 95 11.28 -10.38 18.82
C GLY A 95 10.14 -9.41 18.48
N ILE A 96 10.01 -9.01 17.21
CA ILE A 96 8.88 -8.18 16.77
C ILE A 96 7.59 -9.01 16.76
N SER A 97 6.51 -8.44 17.30
CA SER A 97 5.18 -9.07 17.28
C SER A 97 4.18 -8.25 16.46
N PHE A 98 3.19 -8.90 15.85
CA PHE A 98 2.17 -8.22 15.04
C PHE A 98 0.94 -7.88 15.88
N ILE A 99 0.46 -6.64 15.76
CA ILE A 99 -0.73 -6.18 16.49
C ILE A 99 -2.00 -6.73 15.85
N GLN A 100 -2.03 -6.76 14.51
CA GLN A 100 -3.14 -7.25 13.70
C GLN A 100 -2.62 -8.18 12.59
N ASP A 101 -3.53 -8.95 11.98
CA ASP A 101 -3.26 -9.62 10.70
C ASP A 101 -3.49 -8.68 9.49
N THR A 102 -3.26 -9.19 8.28
CA THR A 102 -3.45 -8.44 7.02
C THR A 102 -4.91 -8.10 6.70
N HIS A 103 -5.86 -8.76 7.38
CA HIS A 103 -7.29 -8.49 7.26
C HIS A 103 -7.80 -7.50 8.32
N GLY A 104 -6.95 -7.08 9.26
CA GLY A 104 -7.31 -6.19 10.37
C GLY A 104 -7.87 -6.92 11.59
N THR A 105 -7.79 -8.25 11.64
CA THR A 105 -8.12 -9.02 12.84
C THR A 105 -7.12 -8.70 13.93
N GLN A 106 -7.62 -8.40 15.13
CA GLN A 106 -6.75 -8.11 16.28
C GLN A 106 -6.02 -9.38 16.75
N LEU A 107 -4.69 -9.32 16.84
CA LEU A 107 -3.86 -10.40 17.40
C LEU A 107 -3.40 -10.05 18.82
N ILE A 108 -3.08 -8.78 19.08
CA ILE A 108 -2.64 -8.28 20.38
C ILE A 108 -3.61 -7.17 20.83
N PRO A 109 -4.28 -7.25 21.99
CA PRO A 109 -5.21 -6.21 22.43
C PRO A 109 -4.53 -4.84 22.53
N TRP A 110 -5.22 -3.78 22.12
CA TRP A 110 -4.70 -2.41 22.16
C TRP A 110 -4.31 -1.95 23.58
N GLU A 111 -4.90 -2.55 24.61
CA GLU A 111 -4.61 -2.31 26.03
C GLU A 111 -3.23 -2.85 26.44
N SER A 112 -2.65 -3.75 25.65
CA SER A 112 -1.30 -4.29 25.88
C SER A 112 -0.20 -3.38 25.34
N ILE A 113 -0.56 -2.35 24.57
CA ILE A 113 0.36 -1.41 23.92
C ILE A 113 0.54 -0.19 24.82
N ASN A 114 1.78 0.05 25.25
CA ASN A 114 2.13 1.11 26.20
C ASN A 114 2.79 2.29 25.47
N PRO A 115 2.77 3.51 26.05
CA PRO A 115 3.42 4.69 25.46
C PRO A 115 4.92 4.51 25.20
N ALA A 116 5.59 3.64 25.95
CA ALA A 116 7.02 3.37 25.81
C ALA A 116 7.35 2.33 24.73
N ASP A 117 6.35 1.60 24.23
CA ASP A 117 6.53 0.59 23.19
C ASP A 117 6.75 1.25 21.82
N ILE A 118 7.43 0.55 20.93
CA ILE A 118 7.63 1.00 19.55
C ILE A 118 6.60 0.33 18.66
N VAL A 119 5.90 1.10 17.82
CA VAL A 119 5.00 0.58 16.80
C VAL A 119 5.47 1.03 15.42
N ILE A 120 5.77 0.06 14.57
CA ILE A 120 6.16 0.27 13.18
C ILE A 120 4.90 0.22 12.32
N ILE A 121 4.65 1.30 11.56
CA ILE A 121 3.57 1.33 10.56
C ILE A 121 4.10 0.67 9.28
N PRO A 122 3.38 -0.29 8.67
CA PRO A 122 3.83 -1.05 7.51
C PRO A 122 3.93 -0.19 6.24
N ALA A 123 4.52 -0.76 5.18
CA ALA A 123 4.73 -0.06 3.91
C ALA A 123 3.42 0.37 3.22
N PHE A 124 2.32 -0.31 3.54
CA PHE A 124 0.98 -0.03 3.03
C PHE A 124 0.30 1.15 3.74
N GLY A 125 0.87 1.60 4.87
CA GLY A 125 0.29 2.62 5.73
C GLY A 125 -0.74 2.08 6.71
N THR A 126 -1.51 3.00 7.29
CA THR A 126 -2.58 2.68 8.25
C THR A 126 -3.76 3.63 8.04
N THR A 127 -4.93 3.23 8.52
CA THR A 127 -6.11 4.09 8.56
C THR A 127 -5.93 5.22 9.58
N LEU A 128 -6.67 6.31 9.41
CA LEU A 128 -6.64 7.46 10.33
C LEU A 128 -7.12 7.08 11.72
N GLU A 129 -8.09 6.17 11.82
CA GLU A 129 -8.66 5.72 13.10
C GLU A 129 -7.60 4.97 13.92
N THR A 130 -6.83 4.08 13.29
CA THR A 130 -5.74 3.36 13.97
C THR A 130 -4.59 4.30 14.33
N GLU A 131 -4.24 5.26 13.47
CA GLU A 131 -3.23 6.28 13.78
C GLU A 131 -3.63 7.12 15.00
N GLN A 132 -4.89 7.56 15.06
CA GLN A 132 -5.44 8.28 16.21
C GLN A 132 -5.47 7.43 17.48
N LEU A 133 -5.83 6.15 17.36
CA LEU A 133 -5.88 5.21 18.48
C LEU A 133 -4.51 5.01 19.14
N LEU A 134 -3.47 4.86 18.33
CA LEU A 134 -2.08 4.74 18.77
C LEU A 134 -1.57 6.05 19.39
N THR A 135 -1.84 7.18 18.72
CA THR A 135 -1.45 8.51 19.21
C THR A 135 -2.12 8.83 20.56
N ALA A 136 -3.40 8.49 20.73
CA ALA A 136 -4.13 8.67 21.99
C ALA A 136 -3.57 7.81 23.13
N ARG A 137 -2.88 6.71 22.82
CA ARG A 137 -2.13 5.87 23.78
C ARG A 137 -0.71 6.37 24.04
N GLY A 138 -0.30 7.49 23.44
CA GLY A 138 1.03 8.08 23.62
C GLY A 138 2.14 7.39 22.81
N VAL A 139 1.79 6.57 21.82
CA VAL A 139 2.76 5.95 20.91
C VAL A 139 3.20 6.97 19.86
N ASP A 140 4.51 7.08 19.62
CA ASP A 140 5.06 7.87 18.50
C ASP A 140 4.93 7.11 17.17
N VAL A 141 3.81 7.34 16.49
CA VAL A 141 3.51 6.73 15.19
C VAL A 141 4.39 7.24 14.04
N LYS A 142 5.17 8.32 14.24
CA LYS A 142 5.99 8.93 13.17
C LYS A 142 7.41 8.40 13.17
N ALA A 143 7.95 8.04 14.32
CA ALA A 143 9.34 7.60 14.47
C ALA A 143 9.74 6.47 13.50
N TYR A 144 8.85 5.47 13.35
CA TYR A 144 9.07 4.31 12.49
C TYR A 144 7.89 4.06 11.55
N ASN A 145 7.39 5.13 10.92
CA ASN A 145 6.43 5.01 9.84
C ASN A 145 7.14 4.59 8.55
N THR A 146 6.81 3.40 8.04
CA THR A 146 7.42 2.87 6.81
C THR A 146 6.55 3.03 5.57
N THR A 147 5.40 3.74 5.68
CA THR A 147 4.47 3.96 4.57
C THR A 147 5.23 4.37 3.31
N CYS A 148 4.96 3.66 2.22
CA CYS A 148 5.64 3.91 0.97
C CYS A 148 5.32 5.32 0.47
N PRO A 149 6.31 6.13 0.07
CA PRO A 149 6.05 7.47 -0.47
C PRO A 149 5.19 7.48 -1.75
N PHE A 150 5.05 6.33 -2.43
CA PHE A 150 4.13 6.20 -3.55
C PHE A 150 2.68 5.99 -3.09
N VAL A 151 2.45 5.35 -1.94
CA VAL A 151 1.12 5.26 -1.30
C VAL A 151 0.72 6.64 -0.77
N GLU A 152 1.62 7.36 -0.09
CA GLU A 152 1.35 8.74 0.35
C GLU A 152 1.03 9.68 -0.82
N LYS A 153 1.64 9.48 -2.00
CA LYS A 153 1.28 10.23 -3.21
C LYS A 153 -0.16 9.97 -3.66
N VAL A 154 -0.66 8.76 -3.49
CA VAL A 154 -2.08 8.45 -3.77
C VAL A 154 -2.95 9.22 -2.79
N TRP A 155 -2.64 9.21 -1.49
CA TRP A 155 -3.39 9.96 -0.48
C TRP A 155 -3.40 11.46 -0.75
N ASN A 156 -2.24 12.05 -1.04
CA ASN A 156 -2.12 13.46 -1.40
C ASN A 156 -2.91 13.81 -2.68
N ARG A 157 -2.99 12.87 -3.64
CA ARG A 157 -3.80 13.07 -4.84
C ARG A 157 -5.29 13.00 -4.55
N SER A 158 -5.74 12.06 -3.72
CA SER A 158 -7.13 11.98 -3.25
C SER A 158 -7.53 13.25 -2.51
N ASP A 159 -6.68 13.74 -1.60
CA ASP A 159 -6.92 14.95 -0.83
C ASP A 159 -7.10 16.19 -1.72
N LYS A 160 -6.23 16.33 -2.73
CA LYS A 160 -6.34 17.39 -3.73
C LYS A 160 -7.66 17.30 -4.52
N LEU A 161 -8.02 16.10 -4.98
CA LEU A 161 -9.27 15.89 -5.72
C LEU A 161 -10.50 16.22 -4.86
N GLY A 162 -10.47 15.87 -3.57
CA GLY A 162 -11.51 16.20 -2.61
C GLY A 162 -11.63 17.71 -2.36
N THR A 163 -10.51 18.42 -2.25
CA THR A 163 -10.48 19.91 -2.21
C THR A 163 -11.12 20.51 -3.45
N ASP A 164 -10.92 19.89 -4.61
CA ASP A 164 -11.54 20.27 -5.89
C ASP A 164 -12.99 19.75 -6.03
N GLN A 165 -13.61 19.26 -4.94
CA GLN A 165 -14.99 18.75 -4.86
C GLN A 165 -15.28 17.58 -5.80
N HIS A 166 -14.31 16.68 -6.00
CA HIS A 166 -14.57 15.41 -6.67
C HIS A 166 -14.93 14.34 -5.64
N THR A 167 -15.82 13.44 -6.03
CA THR A 167 -15.94 12.11 -5.43
C THR A 167 -14.76 11.26 -5.86
N ILE A 168 -14.17 10.54 -4.90
CA ILE A 168 -12.95 9.78 -5.13
C ILE A 168 -13.27 8.32 -5.45
N ILE A 169 -12.96 7.91 -6.66
CA ILE A 169 -13.01 6.52 -7.08
C ILE A 169 -11.64 5.90 -6.85
N ILE A 170 -11.56 4.94 -5.94
CA ILE A 170 -10.32 4.25 -5.59
C ILE A 170 -10.30 2.93 -6.36
N HIS A 171 -9.49 2.82 -7.41
CA HIS A 171 -9.26 1.55 -8.09
C HIS A 171 -8.37 0.68 -7.21
N GLY A 172 -8.95 -0.34 -6.56
CA GLY A 172 -8.32 -1.11 -5.50
C GLY A 172 -9.17 -2.27 -4.99
N LYS A 173 -8.59 -3.09 -4.12
CA LYS A 173 -9.29 -4.22 -3.48
C LYS A 173 -9.78 -3.76 -2.11
N ALA A 174 -11.08 -3.65 -1.91
CA ALA A 174 -11.67 -3.07 -0.68
C ALA A 174 -11.12 -3.68 0.63
N ASN A 175 -10.83 -4.98 0.64
CA ASN A 175 -10.32 -5.69 1.82
C ASN A 175 -8.79 -5.61 2.01
N HIS A 176 -8.05 -5.02 1.07
CA HIS A 176 -6.60 -4.89 1.15
C HIS A 176 -6.22 -3.71 2.06
N GLU A 177 -5.21 -3.88 2.91
CA GLU A 177 -4.81 -2.90 3.91
C GLU A 177 -4.44 -1.52 3.32
N GLU A 178 -3.69 -1.48 2.22
CA GLU A 178 -3.39 -0.23 1.49
C GLU A 178 -4.67 0.51 1.03
N THR A 179 -5.66 -0.24 0.57
CA THR A 179 -6.93 0.32 0.09
C THR A 179 -7.79 0.80 1.25
N ARG A 180 -7.82 0.07 2.38
CA ARG A 180 -8.48 0.51 3.62
C ARG A 180 -7.86 1.80 4.16
N ALA A 181 -6.53 1.87 4.17
CA ALA A 181 -5.80 3.09 4.55
C ALA A 181 -6.18 4.25 3.61
N THR A 182 -6.02 4.07 2.29
CA THR A 182 -6.37 5.11 1.32
C THR A 182 -7.83 5.55 1.43
N PHE A 183 -8.75 4.61 1.62
CA PHE A 183 -10.16 4.90 1.79
C PHE A 183 -10.41 5.77 3.03
N SER A 184 -9.83 5.43 4.20
CA SER A 184 -9.95 6.24 5.41
C SER A 184 -9.40 7.67 5.22
N HIS A 185 -8.23 7.81 4.60
CA HIS A 185 -7.63 9.12 4.30
C HIS A 185 -8.49 9.95 3.31
N SER A 186 -9.05 9.30 2.30
CA SER A 186 -9.92 9.93 1.29
C SER A 186 -11.28 10.35 1.87
N ALA A 187 -11.92 9.44 2.61
CA ALA A 187 -13.24 9.61 3.21
C ALA A 187 -13.32 10.80 4.18
N LYS A 188 -12.18 11.22 4.74
CA LYS A 188 -12.10 12.42 5.58
C LYS A 188 -12.53 13.69 4.85
N ASN A 189 -12.26 13.79 3.55
CA ASN A 189 -12.36 15.04 2.80
C ASN A 189 -13.31 14.97 1.58
N ALA A 190 -13.75 13.78 1.17
CA ALA A 190 -14.66 13.61 0.04
C ALA A 190 -15.46 12.30 0.10
N PRO A 191 -16.66 12.25 -0.52
CA PRO A 191 -17.31 10.98 -0.81
C PRO A 191 -16.35 10.07 -1.57
N SER A 192 -16.28 8.80 -1.18
CA SER A 192 -15.32 7.87 -1.77
C SER A 192 -15.96 6.52 -2.04
N LEU A 193 -15.56 5.86 -3.13
CA LEU A 193 -16.02 4.54 -3.55
C LEU A 193 -14.83 3.71 -4.03
N VAL A 194 -14.74 2.45 -3.60
CA VAL A 194 -13.73 1.49 -4.08
C VAL A 194 -14.30 0.69 -5.25
N LEU A 195 -13.55 0.66 -6.36
CA LEU A 195 -13.81 -0.21 -7.51
C LEU A 195 -12.66 -1.20 -7.69
N LYS A 196 -12.98 -2.47 -7.89
CA LYS A 196 -11.97 -3.52 -8.04
C LYS A 196 -11.52 -3.73 -9.48
N ASP A 197 -12.43 -3.64 -10.44
CA ASP A 197 -12.18 -4.06 -11.82
C ASP A 197 -13.15 -3.39 -12.82
N MET A 198 -12.97 -3.72 -14.10
CA MET A 198 -13.78 -3.23 -15.20
C MET A 198 -15.27 -3.60 -15.07
N GLN A 199 -15.58 -4.76 -14.47
CA GLN A 199 -16.97 -5.17 -14.31
C GLN A 199 -17.69 -4.24 -13.34
N GLU A 200 -17.06 -3.91 -12.22
CA GLU A 200 -17.59 -2.92 -11.27
C GLU A 200 -17.67 -1.52 -11.89
N ALA A 201 -16.70 -1.12 -12.72
CA ALA A 201 -16.74 0.16 -13.43
C ALA A 201 -17.90 0.25 -14.44
N GLN A 202 -18.17 -0.82 -15.18
CA GLN A 202 -19.32 -0.91 -16.08
C GLN A 202 -20.65 -0.82 -15.32
N PHE A 203 -20.75 -1.51 -14.17
CA PHE A 203 -21.92 -1.40 -13.30
C PHE A 203 -22.13 0.04 -12.83
N LEU A 204 -21.07 0.71 -12.36
CA LEU A 204 -21.12 2.11 -11.94
C LEU A 204 -21.54 3.03 -13.09
N SER A 205 -21.06 2.78 -14.31
CA SER A 205 -21.47 3.52 -15.50
C SER A 205 -22.97 3.39 -15.77
N GLU A 206 -23.56 2.21 -15.58
CA GLU A 206 -25.01 2.04 -15.71
C GLU A 206 -25.80 2.81 -14.64
N VAL A 207 -25.26 2.95 -13.43
CA VAL A 207 -25.86 3.80 -12.38
C VAL A 207 -25.80 5.27 -12.79
N ILE A 208 -24.63 5.76 -13.24
CA ILE A 208 -24.44 7.15 -13.72
C ILE A 208 -25.39 7.48 -14.89
N LEU A 209 -25.60 6.52 -15.79
CA LEU A 209 -26.51 6.67 -16.93
C LEU A 209 -28.00 6.52 -16.57
N GLY A 210 -28.34 6.34 -15.29
CA GLY A 210 -29.71 6.17 -14.80
C GLY A 210 -30.36 4.84 -15.19
N LYS A 211 -29.59 3.85 -15.66
CA LYS A 211 -30.08 2.52 -16.04
C LYS A 211 -30.21 1.60 -14.83
N LYS A 212 -29.45 1.85 -13.77
CA LYS A 212 -29.53 1.17 -12.47
C LYS A 212 -29.92 2.15 -11.39
N SER A 213 -30.74 1.68 -10.46
CA SER A 213 -31.23 2.46 -9.32
C SER A 213 -30.20 2.62 -8.21
N ALA A 214 -30.40 3.62 -7.35
CA ALA A 214 -29.61 3.79 -6.13
C ALA A 214 -29.66 2.55 -5.20
N THR A 215 -30.78 1.82 -5.18
CA THR A 215 -30.91 0.58 -4.40
C THR A 215 -30.01 -0.53 -4.94
N GLU A 216 -29.94 -0.68 -6.28
CA GLU A 216 -29.02 -1.62 -6.92
C GLU A 216 -27.55 -1.24 -6.68
N PHE A 217 -27.23 0.06 -6.72
CA PHE A 217 -25.90 0.57 -6.36
C PHE A 217 -25.52 0.15 -4.94
N THR A 218 -26.36 0.45 -3.95
CA THR A 218 -26.10 0.16 -2.55
C THR A 218 -25.90 -1.34 -2.29
N ALA A 219 -26.69 -2.19 -2.94
CA ALA A 219 -26.55 -3.64 -2.83
C ALA A 219 -25.25 -4.15 -3.48
N TYR A 220 -24.86 -3.60 -4.62
CA TYR A 220 -23.68 -4.06 -5.36
C TYR A 220 -22.35 -3.59 -4.75
N PHE A 221 -22.34 -2.37 -4.21
CA PHE A 221 -21.17 -1.74 -3.59
C PHE A 221 -21.19 -1.75 -2.06
N GLU A 222 -21.95 -2.67 -1.45
CA GLU A 222 -22.05 -2.79 0.01
C GLU A 222 -20.67 -2.80 0.67
N GLY A 223 -20.46 -1.89 1.63
CA GLY A 223 -19.21 -1.75 2.37
C GLY A 223 -18.04 -1.15 1.59
N LYS A 224 -18.24 -0.66 0.35
CA LYS A 224 -17.18 -0.10 -0.50
C LYS A 224 -17.26 1.43 -0.68
N PHE A 225 -18.25 2.10 -0.09
CA PHE A 225 -18.44 3.54 -0.20
C PHE A 225 -18.58 4.21 1.16
N THR A 226 -18.37 5.53 1.21
CA THR A 226 -18.43 6.32 2.45
C THR A 226 -19.84 6.38 3.04
N PRO A 227 -20.00 6.54 4.36
CA PRO A 227 -21.31 6.80 4.94
C PRO A 227 -22.00 8.01 4.26
N ASN A 228 -23.31 7.90 4.02
CA ASN A 228 -24.13 8.93 3.36
C ASN A 228 -23.80 9.22 1.89
N PHE A 229 -23.09 8.33 1.20
CA PHE A 229 -22.88 8.45 -0.25
C PHE A 229 -24.22 8.40 -0.99
N ASP A 230 -24.52 9.42 -1.80
CA ASP A 230 -25.71 9.46 -2.65
C ASP A 230 -25.30 9.28 -4.12
N PRO A 231 -25.56 8.10 -4.73
CA PRO A 231 -25.18 7.85 -6.12
C PRO A 231 -25.89 8.76 -7.13
N ASN A 232 -26.94 9.49 -6.73
CA ASN A 232 -27.63 10.42 -7.62
C ASN A 232 -26.94 11.80 -7.72
N THR A 233 -26.08 12.15 -6.76
CA THR A 233 -25.42 13.47 -6.70
C THR A 233 -23.91 13.36 -6.64
N ASP A 234 -23.38 12.35 -5.93
CA ASP A 234 -21.95 12.23 -5.69
C ASP A 234 -21.19 11.73 -6.92
N LEU A 235 -21.88 11.22 -7.95
CA LEU A 235 -21.24 10.73 -9.18
C LEU A 235 -21.12 11.77 -10.29
N ASP A 236 -21.57 13.02 -10.06
CA ASP A 236 -21.54 14.11 -11.06
C ASP A 236 -20.11 14.56 -11.42
N LYS A 237 -19.19 14.46 -10.45
CA LYS A 237 -17.80 14.88 -10.59
C LYS A 237 -16.88 13.90 -9.89
N ILE A 238 -16.27 13.01 -10.66
CA ILE A 238 -15.42 11.93 -10.12
C ILE A 238 -13.94 12.15 -10.42
N GLY A 239 -13.09 11.76 -9.48
CA GLY A 239 -11.64 11.67 -9.65
C GLY A 239 -11.18 10.27 -9.32
N VAL A 240 -10.41 9.65 -10.21
CA VAL A 240 -9.96 8.26 -10.03
C VAL A 240 -8.52 8.25 -9.53
N VAL A 241 -8.26 7.44 -8.50
CA VAL A 241 -6.92 7.16 -7.98
C VAL A 241 -6.61 5.67 -8.08
N ASN A 242 -5.41 5.34 -8.55
CA ASN A 242 -4.92 3.97 -8.69
C ASN A 242 -4.15 3.56 -7.41
N GLN A 243 -4.55 2.45 -6.79
CA GLN A 243 -3.76 1.81 -5.73
C GLN A 243 -2.51 1.17 -6.31
N THR A 244 -1.40 1.17 -5.56
CA THR A 244 -0.11 0.66 -6.05
C THR A 244 -0.10 -0.86 -6.29
N THR A 245 -1.12 -1.56 -5.79
CA THR A 245 -1.37 -2.99 -5.99
C THR A 245 -2.18 -3.31 -7.25
N MET A 246 -2.64 -2.29 -7.99
CA MET A 246 -3.43 -2.42 -9.20
C MET A 246 -2.63 -2.03 -10.44
N LEU A 247 -2.93 -2.62 -11.60
CA LEU A 247 -2.24 -2.23 -12.84
C LEU A 247 -2.70 -0.85 -13.29
N ALA A 248 -1.75 0.03 -13.60
CA ALA A 248 -2.05 1.36 -14.11
C ALA A 248 -2.80 1.31 -15.46
N THR A 249 -2.53 0.30 -16.30
CA THR A 249 -3.23 0.08 -17.56
C THR A 249 -4.70 -0.27 -17.35
N GLU A 250 -5.03 -1.07 -16.33
CA GLU A 250 -6.43 -1.36 -16.00
C GLU A 250 -7.16 -0.10 -15.51
N THR A 251 -6.50 0.76 -14.72
CA THR A 251 -7.10 2.06 -14.36
C THR A 251 -7.36 2.93 -15.58
N GLN A 252 -6.44 2.99 -16.55
CA GLN A 252 -6.63 3.78 -17.76
C GLN A 252 -7.82 3.29 -18.59
N GLU A 253 -8.13 2.00 -18.55
CA GLU A 253 -9.33 1.46 -19.20
C GLU A 253 -10.61 1.81 -18.43
N ILE A 254 -10.54 1.87 -17.09
CA ILE A 254 -11.66 2.24 -16.21
C ILE A 254 -12.01 3.73 -16.29
N THR A 255 -11.02 4.61 -16.48
CA THR A 255 -11.19 6.08 -16.50
C THR A 255 -11.61 6.63 -17.86
#